data_AF-A0A9W9G2E8-F1
#
_entry.id   AF-A0A9W9G2E8-F1
#
_cell.length_a   1.000
_cell.length_b   1.000
_cell.length_c   1.000
_cell.angle_alpha   90.00
_cell.angle_beta   90.00
_cell.angle_gamma   90.00
#
_symmetry.space_group_name_H-M   'P 1'
#
loop_
_entity.id
_entity.type
_entity.pdbx_description
1 polymer ?
#
loop_
_entity_poly.entity_id
_entity_poly.type
_entity_poly.pdbx_seq_one_letter_code
_entity_poly.pdbx_strand_id
1 'polypeptide(L)'
;MDETIPDDKVITAVVPTADVITEDRHKSVRASDISHFVVQLSDKRQESLMQSVAGVPYSFDRPWPTWFFIGKIVSKTFFDNEEQLRWLNTVRVRNREFIAFTNAQKNVSNQAKQNTREGMLRVVEVDFSKPQPGENLKLFWKPARAIICQKVQDWLDYAPNEGPL
;
A
#
# COMPACT_ATOMS: atom_id res chain seq x y z
N MET A 1 0.40 14.90 -20.94
CA MET A 1 1.43 14.56 -19.93
C MET A 1 2.61 13.96 -20.67
N ASP A 2 3.83 14.27 -20.25
CA ASP A 2 5.06 13.78 -20.87
C ASP A 2 5.26 12.29 -20.57
N GLU A 3 5.46 11.47 -21.61
CA GLU A 3 5.67 10.01 -21.50
C GLU A 3 7.07 9.66 -20.98
N THR A 4 7.97 10.64 -20.88
CA THR A 4 9.34 10.44 -20.41
C THR A 4 9.48 10.41 -18.88
N ILE A 5 8.42 10.79 -18.15
CA ILE A 5 8.43 10.84 -16.68
C ILE A 5 8.05 9.46 -16.12
N PRO A 6 8.89 8.86 -15.24
CA PRO A 6 8.56 7.62 -14.54
C PRO A 6 7.23 7.73 -13.78
N ASP A 7 6.42 6.66 -13.80
CA ASP A 7 5.07 6.66 -13.20
C ASP A 7 5.04 7.06 -11.73
N ASP A 8 6.07 6.70 -10.96
CA ASP A 8 6.22 7.03 -9.54
C ASP A 8 6.55 8.51 -9.29
N LYS A 9 6.85 9.28 -10.35
CA LYS A 9 7.20 10.71 -10.31
C LYS A 9 6.18 11.61 -11.02
N VAL A 10 5.15 11.04 -11.65
CA VAL A 10 4.12 11.81 -12.37
C VAL A 10 3.33 12.72 -11.42
N ILE A 11 3.02 12.26 -10.22
CA ILE A 11 2.32 13.06 -9.21
C ILE A 11 3.35 13.78 -8.35
N THR A 12 3.41 15.10 -8.48
CA THR A 12 4.37 15.98 -7.79
C THR A 12 3.79 16.64 -6.52
N ALA A 13 2.56 16.29 -6.16
CA ALA A 13 1.93 16.77 -4.94
C ALA A 13 2.73 16.36 -3.70
N VAL A 14 2.73 17.22 -2.68
CA VAL A 14 3.35 16.89 -1.39
C VAL A 14 2.60 15.71 -0.77
N VAL A 15 3.34 14.68 -0.33
CA VAL A 15 2.73 13.52 0.33
C VAL A 15 2.19 13.96 1.70
N PRO A 16 0.86 13.90 1.93
CA PRO A 16 0.26 14.36 3.16
C PRO A 16 0.63 13.47 4.36
N THR A 17 0.62 14.06 5.55
CA THR A 17 0.62 13.30 6.81
C THR A 17 -0.76 12.69 7.03
N ALA A 18 -0.80 11.53 7.69
CA ALA A 18 -2.05 10.89 8.05
C ALA A 18 -2.03 10.33 9.48
N ASP A 19 -3.19 10.39 10.13
CA ASP A 19 -3.41 9.81 11.44
C ASP A 19 -3.74 8.32 11.28
N VAL A 20 -3.03 7.48 12.04
CA VAL A 20 -3.21 6.02 12.01
C VAL A 20 -4.16 5.57 13.11
N ILE A 21 -5.20 4.84 12.70
CA ILE A 21 -6.23 4.28 13.57
C ILE A 21 -6.18 2.76 13.47
N THR A 22 -6.24 2.08 14.61
CA THR A 22 -6.38 0.62 14.68
C THR A 22 -7.13 0.24 15.95
N GLU A 23 -7.62 -1.00 16.00
CA GLU A 23 -8.25 -1.56 17.18
C GLU A 23 -7.24 -1.69 18.34
N ASP A 24 -7.70 -1.51 19.58
CA ASP A 24 -6.82 -1.50 20.76
C ASP A 24 -5.92 -2.75 20.88
N ARG A 25 -6.47 -3.92 20.56
CA ARG A 25 -5.76 -5.20 20.55
C ARG A 25 -4.59 -5.28 19.57
N HIS A 26 -4.48 -4.33 18.64
CA HIS A 26 -3.44 -4.28 17.61
C HIS A 26 -2.46 -3.11 17.78
N LYS A 27 -2.70 -2.20 18.75
CA LYS A 27 -1.84 -1.04 19.01
C LYS A 27 -0.40 -1.40 19.39
N SER A 28 -0.17 -2.60 19.94
CA SER A 28 1.18 -3.07 20.30
C SER A 28 1.99 -3.61 19.12
N VAL A 29 1.38 -3.79 17.94
CA VAL A 29 2.07 -4.26 16.74
C VAL A 29 2.91 -3.12 16.18
N ARG A 30 4.22 -3.35 16.04
CA ARG A 30 5.12 -2.37 15.44
C ARG A 30 4.97 -2.38 13.92
N ALA A 31 4.97 -1.20 13.30
CA ALA A 31 4.94 -1.06 11.85
C ALA A 31 6.09 -1.84 11.17
N SER A 32 7.27 -1.85 11.81
CA SER A 32 8.44 -2.62 11.37
C SER A 32 8.21 -4.12 11.26
N ASP A 33 7.20 -4.66 11.95
CA ASP A 33 6.90 -6.09 11.92
C ASP A 33 6.03 -6.47 10.72
N ILE A 34 5.32 -5.51 10.13
CA ILE A 34 4.41 -5.71 9.01
C ILE A 34 5.23 -5.87 7.73
N SER A 35 5.01 -6.99 7.02
CA SER A 35 5.72 -7.28 5.77
C SER A 35 4.99 -6.74 4.56
N HIS A 36 3.65 -6.73 4.57
CA HIS A 36 2.85 -6.31 3.43
C HIS A 36 1.65 -5.48 3.84
N PHE A 37 1.31 -4.52 2.99
CA PHE A 37 0.17 -3.62 3.17
C PHE A 37 -0.74 -3.77 1.96
N VAL A 38 -2.03 -4.00 2.19
CA VAL A 38 -3.04 -4.05 1.15
C VAL A 38 -4.01 -2.92 1.35
N VAL A 39 -3.92 -1.92 0.49
CA VAL A 39 -4.81 -0.76 0.50
C VAL A 39 -6.09 -1.12 -0.24
N GLN A 40 -7.23 -0.93 0.41
CA GLN A 40 -8.54 -1.12 -0.21
C GLN A 40 -9.21 0.23 -0.47
N LEU A 41 -9.51 0.52 -1.73
CA LEU A 41 -10.20 1.76 -2.11
C LEU A 41 -11.34 1.46 -3.08
N SER A 42 -12.48 2.12 -2.88
CA SER A 42 -13.53 2.17 -3.90
C SER A 42 -13.23 3.28 -4.90
N ASP A 43 -13.79 3.20 -6.11
CA ASP A 43 -13.62 4.24 -7.14
C ASP A 43 -13.94 5.65 -6.60
N LYS A 44 -15.05 5.79 -5.87
CA LYS A 44 -15.43 7.06 -5.23
C LYS A 44 -14.42 7.54 -4.20
N ARG A 45 -13.78 6.62 -3.47
CA ARG A 45 -12.76 6.97 -2.47
C ARG A 45 -11.46 7.36 -3.16
N GLN A 46 -11.05 6.68 -4.22
CA GLN A 46 -9.87 7.04 -5.01
C GLN A 46 -10.03 8.45 -5.58
N GLU A 47 -11.16 8.72 -6.23
CA GLU A 47 -11.48 10.04 -6.78
C GLU A 47 -11.44 11.13 -5.70
N SER A 48 -12.15 10.91 -4.58
CA SER A 48 -12.18 11.86 -3.47
C SER A 48 -10.81 12.07 -2.82
N LEU A 49 -9.98 11.03 -2.75
CA LEU A 49 -8.64 11.12 -2.21
C LEU A 49 -7.77 11.96 -3.15
N MET A 50 -7.65 11.55 -4.42
CA MET A 50 -6.78 12.20 -5.41
C MET A 50 -7.14 13.67 -5.61
N GLN A 51 -8.43 13.99 -5.71
CA GLN A 51 -8.90 15.36 -5.80
C GLN A 51 -8.51 16.19 -4.56
N SER A 52 -8.55 15.59 -3.37
CA SER A 52 -8.27 16.29 -2.11
C SER A 52 -6.77 16.45 -1.83
N VAL A 53 -5.93 15.49 -2.21
CA VAL A 53 -4.53 15.45 -1.80
C VAL A 53 -3.57 15.90 -2.90
N ALA A 54 -3.94 15.67 -4.15
CA ALA A 54 -3.11 15.94 -5.31
C ALA A 54 -3.74 16.93 -6.29
N GLY A 55 -5.03 17.27 -6.11
CA GLY A 55 -5.75 18.18 -6.99
C GLY A 55 -5.94 17.64 -8.41
N VAL A 56 -5.78 16.32 -8.60
CA VAL A 56 -5.92 15.64 -9.89
C VAL A 56 -7.02 14.57 -9.81
N PRO A 57 -7.77 14.35 -10.90
CA PRO A 57 -8.75 13.26 -10.95
C PRO A 57 -8.06 11.90 -11.03
N TYR A 58 -8.76 10.83 -10.63
CA TYR A 58 -8.26 9.48 -10.82
C TYR A 58 -8.36 9.07 -12.31
N SER A 59 -7.32 8.43 -12.84
CA SER A 59 -7.31 7.90 -14.22
C SER A 59 -7.41 6.38 -14.20
N PHE A 60 -8.48 5.86 -14.80
CA PHE A 60 -8.64 4.41 -14.99
C PHE A 60 -7.75 3.86 -16.10
N ASP A 61 -7.39 4.69 -17.08
CA ASP A 61 -6.52 4.29 -18.20
C ASP A 61 -5.05 4.24 -17.77
N ARG A 62 -4.65 5.08 -16.80
CA ARG A 62 -3.30 5.12 -16.23
C ARG A 62 -3.37 5.19 -14.70
N PRO A 63 -3.72 4.08 -14.03
CA PRO A 63 -3.93 4.06 -12.59
C PRO A 63 -2.63 3.96 -11.77
N TRP A 64 -1.53 3.48 -12.38
CA TRP A 64 -0.25 3.23 -11.70
C TRP A 64 0.32 4.44 -10.96
N PRO A 65 0.35 5.67 -11.52
CA PRO A 65 0.79 6.85 -10.79
C PRO A 65 0.02 7.06 -9.47
N THR A 66 -1.31 6.86 -9.50
CA THR A 66 -2.14 6.96 -8.30
C THR A 66 -1.76 5.88 -7.28
N TRP A 67 -1.54 4.63 -7.73
CA TRP A 67 -1.12 3.54 -6.85
C TRP A 67 0.23 3.82 -6.20
N PHE A 68 1.22 4.33 -6.95
CA PHE A 68 2.50 4.76 -6.39
C PHE A 68 2.33 5.87 -5.35
N PHE A 69 1.51 6.88 -5.65
CA PHE A 69 1.27 7.98 -4.73
C PHE A 69 0.57 7.51 -3.44
N ILE A 70 -0.41 6.62 -3.53
CA ILE A 70 -1.02 5.96 -2.37
C ILE A 70 0.04 5.18 -1.57
N GLY A 71 0.92 4.46 -2.25
CA GLY A 71 2.05 3.77 -1.63
C GLY A 71 2.93 4.71 -0.81
N LYS A 72 3.28 5.87 -1.36
CA LYS A 72 4.05 6.91 -0.65
C LYS A 72 3.33 7.42 0.60
N ILE A 73 2.01 7.66 0.53
CA ILE A 73 1.22 8.08 1.70
C ILE A 73 1.30 7.02 2.80
N VAL A 74 1.04 5.76 2.48
CA VAL A 74 1.11 4.66 3.47
C VAL A 74 2.53 4.51 4.00
N SER A 75 3.53 4.58 3.13
CA SER A 75 4.95 4.44 3.50
C SER A 75 5.36 5.53 4.50
N LYS A 76 5.08 6.79 4.19
CA LYS A 76 5.35 7.94 5.08
C LYS A 76 4.60 7.80 6.40
N THR A 77 3.34 7.40 6.35
CA THR A 77 2.49 7.30 7.53
C THR A 77 3.00 6.24 8.53
N PHE A 78 3.48 5.09 8.04
CA PHE A 78 3.92 4.00 8.91
C PHE A 78 5.42 4.05 9.26
N PHE A 79 6.24 4.71 8.45
CA PHE A 79 7.70 4.64 8.55
C PHE A 79 8.42 5.98 8.50
N ASP A 80 7.70 7.10 8.36
CA ASP A 80 8.27 8.43 8.11
C ASP A 80 9.23 8.45 6.90
N ASN A 81 8.98 7.56 5.93
CA ASN A 81 9.76 7.40 4.71
C ASN A 81 8.83 7.08 3.53
N GLU A 82 8.83 7.91 2.50
CA GLU A 82 7.94 7.78 1.32
C GLU A 82 8.30 6.60 0.40
N GLU A 83 9.53 6.07 0.48
CA GLU A 83 10.09 5.10 -0.47
C GLU A 83 10.24 3.68 0.11
N GLN A 84 9.86 3.48 1.38
CA GLN A 84 10.03 2.19 2.05
C GLN A 84 9.08 1.10 1.54
N LEU A 85 7.87 1.48 1.12
CA LEU A 85 6.92 0.55 0.51
C LEU A 85 7.09 0.52 -1.01
N ARG A 86 7.26 -0.70 -1.55
CA ARG A 86 7.30 -0.94 -2.99
C ARG A 86 6.00 -1.55 -3.45
N TRP A 87 5.48 -1.08 -4.58
CA TRP A 87 4.30 -1.68 -5.18
C TRP A 87 4.59 -3.14 -5.55
N LEU A 88 3.72 -4.06 -5.11
CA LEU A 88 3.82 -5.49 -5.39
C LEU A 88 2.89 -5.89 -6.54
N ASN A 89 1.59 -5.64 -6.38
CA ASN A 89 0.59 -5.96 -7.38
C ASN A 89 -0.72 -5.23 -7.09
N THR A 90 -1.71 -5.37 -7.97
CA THR A 90 -3.07 -4.89 -7.77
C THR A 90 -4.09 -5.93 -8.23
N VAL A 91 -5.28 -5.89 -7.64
CA VAL A 91 -6.46 -6.56 -8.21
C VAL A 91 -7.68 -5.67 -8.07
N ARG A 92 -8.48 -5.65 -9.13
CA ARG A 92 -9.78 -4.97 -9.14
C ARG A 92 -10.89 -5.99 -8.97
N VAL A 93 -11.79 -5.72 -8.02
CA VAL A 93 -13.01 -6.51 -7.79
C VAL A 93 -14.19 -5.56 -7.79
N ARG A 94 -15.01 -5.64 -8.84
CA ARG A 94 -16.13 -4.70 -9.10
C ARG A 94 -15.62 -3.26 -9.11
N ASN A 95 -16.05 -2.44 -8.14
CA ASN A 95 -15.73 -1.01 -8.01
C ASN A 95 -14.67 -0.74 -6.94
N ARG A 96 -13.83 -1.73 -6.63
CA ARG A 96 -12.79 -1.64 -5.60
C ARG A 96 -11.48 -2.17 -6.13
N GLU A 97 -10.41 -1.48 -5.75
CA GLU A 97 -9.05 -1.88 -6.01
C GLU A 97 -8.37 -2.26 -4.70
N PHE A 98 -7.59 -3.33 -4.77
CA PHE A 98 -6.75 -3.84 -3.70
C PHE A 98 -5.31 -3.70 -4.17
N ILE A 99 -4.62 -2.71 -3.65
CA ILE A 99 -3.26 -2.36 -4.06
C ILE A 99 -2.32 -2.88 -2.99
N ALA A 100 -1.46 -3.83 -3.36
CA ALA A 100 -0.54 -4.46 -2.44
C ALA A 100 0.85 -3.84 -2.53
N PHE A 101 1.47 -3.68 -1.37
CA PHE A 101 2.82 -3.17 -1.22
C PHE A 101 3.64 -4.08 -0.33
N THR A 102 4.91 -4.24 -0.67
CA THR A 102 5.92 -4.95 0.12
C THR A 102 6.77 -3.94 0.88
N ASN A 103 7.01 -4.21 2.16
CA ASN A 103 7.96 -3.45 2.96
C ASN A 103 9.39 -3.84 2.57
N ALA A 104 10.11 -2.96 1.89
CA ALA A 104 11.44 -3.26 1.33
C ALA A 104 12.51 -3.56 2.40
N GLN A 105 12.33 -3.09 3.64
CA GLN A 105 13.24 -3.38 4.74
C GLN A 105 13.04 -4.79 5.34
N LYS A 106 11.92 -5.44 5.03
CA LYS A 106 11.69 -6.85 5.34
C LYS A 106 12.09 -7.69 4.13
N ASN A 107 13.38 -8.05 4.04
CA ASN A 107 13.88 -8.98 3.03
C ASN A 107 13.10 -10.31 3.09
N VAL A 108 12.16 -10.49 2.14
CA VAL A 108 11.36 -11.74 2.00
C VAL A 108 12.25 -12.90 1.51
N SER A 109 13.39 -12.60 0.88
CA SER A 109 14.29 -13.56 0.24
C SER A 109 14.99 -14.55 1.19
N ASN A 110 15.03 -14.28 2.50
CA ASN A 110 15.59 -15.23 3.49
C ASN A 110 14.54 -16.05 4.26
N GLN A 111 13.25 -15.78 4.09
CA GLN A 111 12.20 -16.50 4.81
C GLN A 111 11.65 -17.72 4.06
N ALA A 112 11.89 -17.82 2.76
CA ALA A 112 11.47 -18.98 1.96
C ALA A 112 12.26 -20.28 2.23
N LYS A 113 13.30 -20.25 3.08
CA LYS A 113 14.16 -21.42 3.38
C LYS A 113 14.15 -21.91 4.83
N GLN A 114 13.33 -21.36 5.71
CA GLN A 114 13.24 -21.88 7.08
C GLN A 114 11.82 -22.30 7.44
N ASN A 115 11.62 -23.62 7.47
CA ASN A 115 10.46 -24.33 8.00
C ASN A 115 10.31 -24.11 9.51
N THR A 116 10.08 -22.87 9.93
CA THR A 116 9.79 -22.52 11.32
C THR A 116 8.69 -21.48 11.32
N ARG A 117 7.74 -21.61 12.26
CA ARG A 117 6.57 -20.74 12.49
C ARG A 117 6.88 -19.24 12.74
N GLU A 118 8.11 -18.78 12.49
CA GLU A 118 8.62 -17.42 12.69
C GLU A 118 8.69 -16.57 11.40
N GLY A 119 8.50 -17.16 10.21
CA GLY A 119 8.46 -16.47 8.92
C GLY A 119 7.06 -16.06 8.44
N MET A 120 6.11 -15.84 9.35
CA MET A 120 4.71 -15.61 8.97
C MET A 120 4.55 -14.24 8.30
N LEU A 121 4.06 -14.24 7.06
CA LEU A 121 3.53 -13.08 6.36
C LEU A 121 2.63 -12.26 7.29
N ARG A 122 3.09 -11.08 7.71
CA ARG A 122 2.26 -10.12 8.44
C ARG A 122 1.69 -9.14 7.44
N VAL A 123 0.53 -9.50 6.90
CA VAL A 123 -0.23 -8.69 5.96
C VAL A 123 -1.27 -7.89 6.74
N VAL A 124 -1.39 -6.60 6.44
CA VAL A 124 -2.45 -5.74 6.96
C VAL A 124 -3.32 -5.20 5.84
N GLU A 125 -4.60 -5.06 6.11
CA GLU A 125 -5.52 -4.29 5.26
C GLU A 125 -5.53 -2.84 5.76
N VAL A 126 -5.39 -1.90 4.83
CA VAL A 126 -5.41 -0.45 5.09
C VAL A 126 -6.59 0.17 4.35
N ASP A 127 -7.42 0.90 5.08
CA ASP A 127 -8.57 1.63 4.55
C ASP A 127 -8.37 3.13 4.75
N PHE A 128 -8.66 3.92 3.72
CA PHE A 128 -8.69 5.38 3.84
C PHE A 128 -10.10 5.86 4.20
N SER A 129 -10.17 6.66 5.26
CA SER A 129 -11.38 7.41 5.58
C SER A 129 -11.67 8.46 4.51
N LYS A 130 -12.88 9.01 4.50
CA LYS A 130 -13.20 10.13 3.62
C LYS A 130 -12.34 11.33 4.03
N PRO A 131 -11.56 11.93 3.12
CA PRO A 131 -10.87 13.18 3.41
C PRO A 131 -11.88 14.24 3.88
N GLN A 132 -11.56 14.94 4.96
CA GLN A 132 -12.33 16.08 5.46
C GLN A 132 -11.50 17.35 5.27
N PRO A 133 -12.10 18.44 4.75
CA PRO A 133 -11.39 19.71 4.60
C PRO A 133 -10.81 20.20 5.93
N GLY A 134 -9.52 20.53 5.94
CA GLY A 134 -8.84 21.05 7.13
C GLY A 134 -8.42 19.99 8.16
N GLU A 135 -8.72 18.71 7.93
CA GLU A 135 -8.23 17.61 8.78
C GLU A 135 -7.14 16.81 8.07
N ASN A 136 -6.28 16.16 8.87
CA ASN A 136 -5.38 15.15 8.36
C ASN A 136 -6.16 13.98 7.73
N LEU A 137 -5.52 13.30 6.79
CA LEU A 137 -6.04 12.01 6.33
C LEU A 137 -6.09 11.03 7.51
N LYS A 138 -7.04 10.10 7.48
CA LYS A 138 -7.16 9.05 8.49
C LYS A 138 -7.07 7.70 7.83
N LEU A 139 -6.06 6.91 8.22
CA LEU A 139 -5.86 5.53 7.77
C LEU A 139 -6.28 4.60 8.89
N PHE A 140 -7.18 3.67 8.57
CA PHE A 140 -7.50 2.58 9.46
C PHE A 140 -6.75 1.33 9.00
N TRP A 141 -6.16 0.58 9.92
CA TRP A 141 -5.57 -0.71 9.58
C TRP A 141 -5.98 -1.83 10.54
N LYS A 142 -5.99 -3.04 10.00
CA LYS A 142 -6.24 -4.30 10.72
C LYS A 142 -5.43 -5.44 10.10
N PRO A 143 -5.20 -6.54 10.83
CA PRO A 143 -4.69 -7.76 10.22
C PRO A 143 -5.54 -8.17 9.03
N ALA A 144 -4.89 -8.57 7.95
CA ALA A 144 -5.59 -8.95 6.73
C ALA A 144 -6.34 -10.27 6.89
N ARG A 145 -7.47 -10.37 6.21
CA ARG A 145 -8.25 -11.61 6.11
C ARG A 145 -7.44 -12.69 5.41
N ALA A 146 -7.68 -13.95 5.76
CA ALA A 146 -6.97 -15.11 5.19
C ALA A 146 -6.93 -15.13 3.66
N ILE A 147 -8.03 -14.74 3.00
CA ILE A 147 -8.08 -14.65 1.53
C ILE A 147 -7.14 -13.59 0.94
N ILE A 148 -6.93 -12.47 1.64
CA ILE A 148 -5.99 -11.42 1.24
C ILE A 148 -4.55 -11.90 1.48
N CYS A 149 -4.29 -12.56 2.62
CA CYS A 149 -2.98 -13.16 2.89
C CYS A 149 -2.60 -14.19 1.82
N GLN A 150 -3.54 -15.08 1.47
CA GLN A 150 -3.33 -16.06 0.41
C GLN A 150 -3.03 -15.38 -0.92
N LYS A 151 -3.80 -14.34 -1.28
CA LYS A 151 -3.58 -13.63 -2.55
C LYS A 151 -2.21 -12.96 -2.62
N VAL A 152 -1.73 -12.39 -1.50
CA VAL A 152 -0.38 -11.84 -1.39
C VAL A 152 0.68 -12.93 -1.53
N GLN A 153 0.49 -14.09 -0.89
CA GLN A 153 1.39 -15.23 -1.05
C GLN A 153 1.44 -15.69 -2.51
N ASP A 154 0.30 -15.84 -3.17
CA ASP A 154 0.25 -16.23 -4.59
C ASP A 154 1.10 -15.26 -5.44
N TRP A 155 0.96 -13.94 -5.24
CA TRP A 155 1.75 -12.95 -5.98
C TRP A 155 3.26 -13.07 -5.75
N LEU A 156 3.67 -13.43 -4.53
CA LEU A 156 5.08 -13.67 -4.21
C LEU A 156 5.59 -14.95 -4.87
N ASP A 157 4.78 -16.00 -4.92
CA ASP A 157 5.16 -17.29 -5.53
C ASP A 157 5.28 -17.19 -7.06
N TYR A 158 4.53 -16.27 -7.68
CA TYR A 158 4.58 -16.00 -9.12
C TYR A 158 5.59 -14.91 -9.53
N ALA A 159 6.18 -14.18 -8.57
CA ALA A 159 7.20 -13.19 -8.90
C ALA A 159 8.40 -13.93 -9.51
N PRO A 160 8.81 -13.63 -10.77
CA PRO A 160 9.99 -14.25 -11.34
C PRO A 160 11.16 -13.95 -10.41
N ASN A 161 11.97 -14.97 -10.12
CA ASN A 161 13.26 -14.78 -9.47
C ASN A 161 14.12 -13.89 -10.38
N GLU A 162 14.01 -12.57 -10.25
CA GLU A 162 15.01 -11.65 -10.78
C GLU A 162 16.28 -11.87 -9.96
N GLY A 163 17.07 -12.85 -10.39
CA GLY A 163 18.49 -12.88 -10.09
C GLY A 163 19.15 -11.63 -10.68
N PRO A 164 20.27 -11.17 -10.11
CA PRO A 164 20.92 -9.95 -10.57
C PRO A 164 21.37 -10.13 -12.03
N LEU A 165 20.91 -9.22 -12.90
CA LEU A 165 21.55 -8.92 -14.18
C LEU A 165 22.70 -7.94 -13.95
#